data_AF-A0A1F9AQY0-F1
#
_entry.id   AF-A0A1F9AQY0-F1
#
_cell.length_a   1.000
_cell.length_b   1.000
_cell.length_c   1.000
_cell.angle_alpha   90.00
_cell.angle_beta   90.00
_cell.angle_gamma   90.00
#
_symmetry.space_group_name_H-M   'P 1'
#
loop_
_entity.id
_entity.type
_entity.pdbx_description
1 polymer ?
#
loop_
_entity_poly.entity_id
_entity_poly.type
_entity_poly.pdbx_seq_one_letter_code
_entity_poly.pdbx_strand_id
1 'polypeptide(L)'
;MDILKVLRAVEEVEGKLGSLYASYCEWFQSDPEAAALFNRLSREESAHRNAVRFQITMAGQNRGDFKDLEVDLEAIRGLATLIDQARNAKVPPTLEEAVKLALQFENEEAAKHYRSTLIKASNPNLTSLMKSFKSLGSADGFHLRSLEEFAAKRGFLAAAMEVSRPTLAPSP
;
A
#
# COMPACT_ATOMS: atom_id res chain seq x y z
N MET A 1 -2.39 9.85 20.27
CA MET A 1 -1.49 9.33 19.21
C MET A 1 -0.70 10.49 18.62
N ASP A 2 0.51 10.28 18.09
CA ASP A 2 1.23 11.32 17.33
C ASP A 2 1.02 11.08 15.83
N ILE A 3 0.22 11.94 15.18
CA ILE A 3 -0.08 11.87 13.74
C ILE A 3 1.19 11.83 12.89
N LEU A 4 2.27 12.50 13.31
CA LEU A 4 3.51 12.51 12.54
C LEU A 4 4.15 11.13 12.53
N LYS A 5 4.05 10.36 13.63
CA LYS A 5 4.55 8.97 13.66
C LYS A 5 3.78 8.08 12.69
N VAL A 6 2.47 8.26 12.63
CA VAL A 6 1.60 7.52 11.70
C VAL A 6 1.96 7.86 10.26
N LEU A 7 1.98 9.15 9.90
CA LEU A 7 2.31 9.58 8.54
C LEU A 7 3.73 9.13 8.12
N ARG A 8 4.69 9.10 9.04
CA ARG A 8 6.04 8.59 8.76
C ARG A 8 6.06 7.09 8.51
N ALA A 9 5.28 6.31 9.27
CA ALA A 9 5.15 4.88 9.02
C ALA A 9 4.49 4.61 7.66
N VAL A 10 3.50 5.42 7.26
CA VAL A 10 2.91 5.33 5.92
C VAL A 10 3.92 5.72 4.84
N GLU A 11 4.66 6.82 5.02
CA GLU A 11 5.72 7.22 4.07
C GLU A 11 6.73 6.08 3.84
N GLU A 12 7.05 5.34 4.90
CA GLU A 12 7.91 4.16 4.84
C GLU A 12 7.27 3.03 4.02
N VAL A 13 6.00 2.71 4.25
CA VAL A 13 5.25 1.69 3.48
C VAL A 13 5.25 2.01 1.99
N GLU A 14 4.80 3.20 1.58
CA GLU A 14 4.74 3.61 0.16
C GLU A 14 6.15 3.56 -0.47
N GLY A 15 7.18 3.99 0.28
CA GLY A 15 8.56 3.92 -0.19
C GLY A 15 9.06 2.49 -0.40
N LYS A 16 8.68 1.57 0.49
CA LYS A 16 9.05 0.15 0.40
C LYS A 16 8.29 -0.57 -0.71
N LEU A 17 6.99 -0.31 -0.88
CA LEU A 17 6.19 -0.84 -2.00
C LEU A 17 6.74 -0.37 -3.34
N GLY A 18 7.00 0.94 -3.48
CA GLY A 18 7.59 1.47 -4.71
C GLY A 18 8.93 0.82 -5.04
N SER A 19 9.75 0.54 -4.03
CA SER A 19 11.03 -0.17 -4.19
C SER A 19 10.84 -1.64 -4.55
N LEU A 20 9.89 -2.33 -3.92
CA LEU A 20 9.56 -3.73 -4.24
C LEU A 20 9.09 -3.87 -5.69
N TYR A 21 8.19 -2.98 -6.14
CA TYR A 21 7.71 -2.98 -7.52
C TYR A 21 8.81 -2.61 -8.52
N ALA A 22 9.77 -1.75 -8.16
CA ALA A 22 10.95 -1.54 -8.98
C ALA A 22 11.77 -2.84 -9.15
N SER A 23 11.99 -3.59 -8.05
CA SER A 23 12.67 -4.90 -8.13
C SER A 23 11.90 -5.92 -8.96
N TYR A 24 10.57 -5.97 -8.85
CA TYR A 24 9.74 -6.84 -9.71
C TYR A 24 9.86 -6.46 -11.18
N CYS A 25 9.91 -5.17 -11.52
CA CYS A 25 10.16 -4.73 -12.89
C CYS A 25 11.50 -5.27 -13.43
N GLU A 26 12.55 -5.24 -12.62
CA GLU A 26 13.87 -5.74 -13.01
C GLU A 26 13.88 -7.27 -13.15
N TRP A 27 13.28 -8.00 -12.20
CA TRP A 27 13.23 -9.47 -12.22
C TRP A 27 12.41 -10.02 -13.38
N PHE A 28 11.34 -9.32 -13.77
CA PHE A 28 10.45 -9.74 -14.86
C PHE A 28 10.69 -8.98 -16.16
N GLN A 29 11.87 -8.40 -16.38
CA GLN A 29 12.20 -7.64 -17.60
C GLN A 29 12.06 -8.44 -18.91
N SER A 30 12.13 -9.78 -18.84
CA SER A 30 11.90 -10.68 -19.99
C SER A 30 10.42 -10.83 -20.36
N ASP A 31 9.51 -10.37 -19.51
CA ASP A 31 8.07 -10.24 -19.78
C ASP A 31 7.70 -8.74 -19.83
N PRO A 32 7.65 -8.13 -21.03
CA PRO A 32 7.46 -6.69 -21.17
C PRO A 32 6.18 -6.15 -20.54
N GLU A 33 5.11 -6.95 -20.50
CA GLU A 33 3.85 -6.53 -19.90
C GLU A 33 3.93 -6.50 -18.38
N ALA A 34 4.55 -7.53 -17.78
CA ALA A 34 4.80 -7.57 -16.33
C ALA A 34 5.72 -6.43 -15.91
N ALA A 35 6.83 -6.22 -16.63
CA ALA A 35 7.76 -5.14 -16.36
C ALA A 35 7.09 -3.76 -16.47
N ALA A 36 6.26 -3.54 -17.49
CA ALA A 36 5.51 -2.30 -17.65
C ALA A 36 4.52 -2.06 -16.50
N LEU A 37 3.80 -3.10 -16.06
CA LEU A 37 2.90 -3.02 -14.92
C LEU A 37 3.63 -2.60 -13.64
N PHE A 38 4.70 -3.31 -13.27
CA PHE A 38 5.43 -3.03 -12.04
C PHE A 38 6.20 -1.70 -12.07
N ASN A 39 6.71 -1.29 -13.24
CA ASN A 39 7.29 0.05 -13.41
C ASN A 39 6.26 1.15 -13.16
N ARG A 40 5.03 0.99 -13.67
CA ARG A 40 3.95 1.95 -13.43
C ARG A 40 3.60 2.02 -11.95
N LEU A 41 3.35 0.87 -11.30
CA LEU A 41 3.05 0.81 -9.87
C LEU A 41 4.16 1.47 -9.04
N SER A 42 5.43 1.16 -9.32
CA SER A 42 6.57 1.79 -8.63
C SER A 42 6.57 3.32 -8.71
N ARG A 43 6.22 3.88 -9.89
CA ARG A 43 6.13 5.33 -10.07
C ARG A 43 4.95 5.94 -9.32
N GLU A 44 3.82 5.24 -9.31
CA GLU A 44 2.61 5.67 -8.59
C GLU A 44 2.86 5.68 -7.07
N GLU A 45 3.50 4.65 -6.52
CA GLU A 45 3.94 4.60 -5.11
C GLU A 45 4.92 5.73 -4.75
N SER A 46 5.81 6.13 -5.67
CA SER A 46 6.67 7.30 -5.47
C SER A 46 5.87 8.60 -5.38
N ALA A 47 4.82 8.75 -6.19
CA ALA A 47 3.90 9.88 -6.10
C ALA A 47 3.12 9.86 -4.78
N HIS A 48 2.69 8.67 -4.33
CA HIS A 48 2.01 8.52 -3.04
C HIS A 48 2.90 8.94 -1.87
N ARG A 49 4.13 8.45 -1.83
CA ARG A 49 5.13 8.84 -0.83
C ARG A 49 5.34 10.35 -0.78
N ASN A 50 5.39 11.02 -1.93
CA ASN A 50 5.52 12.47 -2.00
C ASN A 50 4.26 13.20 -1.46
N ALA A 51 3.07 12.69 -1.72
CA ALA A 51 1.85 13.20 -1.13
C ALA A 51 1.84 13.04 0.41
N VAL A 52 2.31 11.90 0.93
CA VAL A 52 2.45 11.68 2.38
C VAL A 52 3.48 12.63 3.00
N ARG A 53 4.61 12.88 2.33
CA ARG A 53 5.58 13.90 2.77
C ARG A 53 4.98 15.30 2.86
N PHE A 54 4.16 15.67 1.88
CA PHE A 54 3.42 16.93 1.94
C PHE A 54 2.48 16.96 3.16
N GLN A 55 1.78 15.86 3.44
CA GLN A 55 0.91 15.74 4.61
C GLN A 55 1.69 15.84 5.93
N ILE A 56 2.88 15.27 6.03
CA ILE A 56 3.76 15.39 7.20
C ILE A 56 4.08 16.87 7.49
N THR A 57 4.43 17.64 6.46
CA THR A 57 4.71 19.08 6.59
C THR A 57 3.47 19.82 7.10
N MET A 58 2.30 19.56 6.52
CA MET A 58 1.05 20.20 6.90
C MET A 58 0.60 19.83 8.33
N ALA A 59 0.67 18.56 8.69
CA ALA A 59 0.34 18.08 10.04
C ALA A 59 1.32 18.62 11.09
N GLY A 60 2.58 18.85 10.71
CA GLY A 60 3.59 19.45 11.59
C GLY A 60 3.23 20.87 12.01
N GLN A 61 2.59 21.64 11.13
CA GLN A 61 2.11 23.00 11.41
C GLN A 61 0.78 23.02 12.17
N ASN A 62 0.00 21.94 12.08
CA ASN A 62 -1.39 21.87 12.56
C ASN A 62 -1.61 20.70 13.53
N ARG A 63 -0.62 20.37 14.38
CA ARG A 63 -0.68 19.19 15.26
C ARG A 63 -1.91 19.13 16.15
N GLY A 64 -2.46 20.29 16.50
CA GLY A 64 -3.65 20.41 17.33
C GLY A 64 -4.91 19.81 16.73
N ASP A 65 -5.00 19.75 15.40
CA ASP A 65 -6.19 19.28 14.67
C ASP A 65 -6.28 17.75 14.58
N PHE A 66 -5.27 17.02 15.05
CA PHE A 66 -5.15 15.57 14.89
C PHE A 66 -5.12 14.79 16.21
N LYS A 67 -5.61 15.41 17.31
CA LYS A 67 -5.47 14.87 18.67
C LYS A 67 -6.29 13.59 18.93
N ASP A 68 -7.43 13.45 18.26
CA ASP A 68 -8.40 12.37 18.52
C ASP A 68 -8.33 11.24 17.49
N LEU A 69 -7.17 11.11 16.83
CA LEU A 69 -6.95 10.08 15.83
C LEU A 69 -6.48 8.77 16.46
N GLU A 70 -7.31 7.74 16.31
CA GLU A 70 -6.96 6.35 16.57
C GLU A 70 -6.58 5.67 15.26
N VAL A 71 -5.32 5.26 15.16
CA VAL A 71 -4.78 4.52 14.03
C VAL A 71 -3.91 3.40 14.59
N ASP A 72 -4.07 2.20 14.07
CA ASP A 72 -3.22 1.07 14.43
C ASP A 72 -1.83 1.22 13.78
N LEU A 73 -0.92 1.86 14.51
CA LEU A 73 0.47 2.07 14.07
C LEU A 73 1.23 0.75 13.94
N GLU A 74 0.92 -0.24 14.77
CA GLU A 74 1.61 -1.53 14.75
C GLU A 74 1.22 -2.34 13.52
N ALA A 75 -0.05 -2.28 13.08
CA ALA A 75 -0.47 -2.85 11.81
C ALA A 75 0.32 -2.26 10.62
N ILE A 76 0.47 -0.92 10.55
CA ILE A 76 1.23 -0.25 9.48
C ILE A 76 2.71 -0.68 9.48
N ARG A 77 3.31 -0.81 10.67
CA ARG A 77 4.69 -1.28 10.82
C ARG A 77 4.85 -2.76 10.46
N GLY A 78 3.85 -3.58 10.79
CA GLY A 78 3.76 -4.97 10.39
C GLY A 78 3.80 -5.10 8.87
N LEU A 79 2.96 -4.33 8.16
CA LEU A 79 2.96 -4.27 6.70
C LEU A 79 4.33 -3.86 6.14
N ALA A 80 4.94 -2.80 6.67
CA ALA A 80 6.28 -2.36 6.26
C ALA A 80 7.36 -3.45 6.44
N THR A 81 7.19 -4.32 7.43
CA THR A 81 8.08 -5.46 7.69
C THR A 81 7.86 -6.57 6.67
N LEU A 82 6.61 -6.90 6.35
CA LEU A 82 6.26 -7.92 5.35
C LEU A 82 6.78 -7.54 3.95
N ILE A 83 6.65 -6.26 3.57
CA ILE A 83 7.16 -5.75 2.29
C ILE A 83 8.70 -5.89 2.22
N ASP A 84 9.39 -5.56 3.31
CA ASP A 84 10.85 -5.73 3.38
C ASP A 84 11.26 -7.20 3.27
N GLN A 85 10.52 -8.12 3.90
CA GLN A 85 10.79 -9.55 3.78
C GLN A 85 10.61 -10.04 2.35
N ALA A 86 9.55 -9.61 1.67
CA ALA A 86 9.31 -9.94 0.26
C ALA A 86 10.42 -9.39 -0.66
N ARG A 87 10.87 -8.15 -0.43
CA ARG A 87 11.94 -7.53 -1.23
C ARG A 87 13.29 -8.24 -1.04
N ASN A 88 13.59 -8.63 0.20
CA ASN A 88 14.89 -9.23 0.56
C ASN A 88 14.88 -10.77 0.46
N ALA A 89 13.89 -11.37 -0.21
CA ALA A 89 13.85 -12.80 -0.45
C ALA A 89 15.10 -13.25 -1.22
N LYS A 90 15.74 -14.34 -0.76
CA LYS A 90 16.97 -14.86 -1.37
C LYS A 90 16.77 -15.39 -2.79
N VAL A 91 15.54 -15.82 -3.08
CA VAL A 91 15.13 -16.34 -4.38
C VAL A 91 14.06 -15.38 -4.91
N PRO A 92 14.20 -14.83 -6.12
CA PRO A 92 13.14 -14.05 -6.74
C PRO A 92 11.87 -14.90 -6.84
N PRO A 93 10.70 -14.34 -6.48
CA PRO A 93 9.43 -15.04 -6.63
C PRO A 93 9.14 -15.30 -8.11
N THR A 94 8.31 -16.29 -8.39
CA THR A 94 7.67 -16.41 -9.70
C THR A 94 6.76 -15.20 -9.96
N LEU A 95 6.43 -14.95 -11.23
CA LEU A 95 5.53 -13.85 -11.59
C LEU A 95 4.15 -14.01 -10.91
N GLU A 96 3.63 -15.22 -10.83
CA GLU A 96 2.36 -15.49 -10.16
C GLU A 96 2.43 -15.16 -8.66
N GLU A 97 3.49 -15.59 -7.96
CA GLU A 97 3.69 -15.27 -6.54
C GLU A 97 3.85 -13.77 -6.31
N ALA A 98 4.61 -13.07 -7.17
CA ALA A 98 4.79 -11.63 -7.09
C ALA A 98 3.47 -10.87 -7.25
N VAL A 99 2.63 -11.27 -8.20
CA VAL A 99 1.30 -10.67 -8.42
C VAL A 99 0.36 -10.95 -7.24
N LYS A 100 0.37 -12.17 -6.69
CA LYS A 100 -0.44 -12.51 -5.52
C LYS A 100 -0.03 -11.70 -4.28
N LEU A 101 1.28 -11.55 -4.05
CA LEU A 101 1.80 -10.71 -2.97
C LEU A 101 1.44 -9.24 -3.17
N ALA A 102 1.58 -8.71 -4.38
CA ALA A 102 1.15 -7.34 -4.70
C ALA A 102 -0.35 -7.14 -4.42
N LEU A 103 -1.21 -8.06 -4.87
CA LEU A 103 -2.64 -8.04 -4.57
C LEU A 103 -2.92 -8.05 -3.06
N GLN A 104 -2.18 -8.85 -2.29
CA GLN A 104 -2.32 -8.88 -0.83
C GLN A 104 -1.96 -7.52 -0.20
N PHE A 105 -0.88 -6.89 -0.63
CA PHE A 105 -0.46 -5.59 -0.10
C PHE A 105 -1.44 -4.47 -0.47
N GLU A 106 -1.90 -4.42 -1.73
CA GLU A 106 -2.89 -3.41 -2.17
C GLU A 106 -4.28 -3.62 -1.52
N ASN A 107 -4.60 -4.87 -1.15
CA ASN A 107 -5.86 -5.18 -0.50
C ASN A 107 -5.80 -5.01 1.03
N GLU A 108 -4.63 -4.76 1.63
CA GLU A 108 -4.49 -4.78 3.08
C GLU A 108 -5.28 -3.64 3.75
N GLU A 109 -6.14 -4.02 4.69
CA GLU A 109 -7.07 -3.10 5.34
C GLU A 109 -6.38 -2.04 6.19
N ALA A 110 -5.15 -2.25 6.66
CA ALA A 110 -4.44 -1.25 7.46
C ALA A 110 -4.16 0.03 6.65
N ALA A 111 -3.76 -0.12 5.39
CA ALA A 111 -3.53 1.00 4.48
C ALA A 111 -4.84 1.75 4.15
N LYS A 112 -5.93 1.00 3.91
CA LYS A 112 -7.28 1.56 3.66
C LYS A 112 -7.85 2.27 4.90
N HIS A 113 -7.69 1.67 6.08
CA HIS A 113 -8.23 2.15 7.34
C HIS A 113 -7.59 3.49 7.71
N TYR A 114 -6.26 3.61 7.68
CA TYR A 114 -5.56 4.87 7.94
C TYR A 114 -6.02 6.00 7.01
N ARG A 115 -6.13 5.74 5.69
CA ARG A 115 -6.56 6.75 4.71
C ARG A 115 -7.99 7.20 4.99
N SER A 116 -8.90 6.27 5.29
CA SER A 116 -10.29 6.59 5.64
C SER A 116 -10.39 7.39 6.94
N THR A 117 -9.56 7.07 7.93
CA THR A 117 -9.54 7.71 9.24
C THR A 117 -8.95 9.12 9.16
N LEU A 118 -7.96 9.35 8.31
CA LEU A 118 -7.43 10.70 8.05
C LEU A 118 -8.37 11.60 7.26
N ILE A 119 -9.13 11.06 6.30
CA ILE A 119 -10.19 11.81 5.60
C ILE A 119 -11.29 12.24 6.58
N LYS A 120 -11.64 11.37 7.54
CA LYS A 120 -12.67 11.67 8.55
C LYS A 120 -12.21 12.66 9.61
N ALA A 121 -10.94 12.61 9.99
CA ALA A 121 -10.37 13.49 11.01
C ALA A 121 -9.85 14.82 10.46
N SER A 122 -9.84 15.03 9.15
CA SER A 122 -9.36 16.29 8.60
C SER A 122 -10.33 17.42 8.97
N ASN A 123 -9.82 18.42 9.68
CA ASN A 123 -10.49 19.70 9.85
C ASN A 123 -10.85 20.26 8.44
N PRO A 124 -12.10 20.69 8.17
CA PRO A 124 -12.51 21.22 6.86
C PRO A 124 -11.60 22.33 6.31
N ASN A 125 -10.91 23.04 7.20
CA ASN A 125 -9.92 24.08 6.88
C ASN A 125 -8.65 23.55 6.19
N LEU A 126 -8.42 22.23 6.19
CA LEU A 126 -7.32 21.54 5.51
C LEU A 126 -7.78 20.98 4.16
N THR A 127 -8.54 21.75 3.38
CA THR A 127 -9.15 21.32 2.12
C THR A 127 -8.14 20.79 1.09
N SER A 128 -6.91 21.33 1.07
CA SER A 128 -5.81 20.82 0.24
C SER A 128 -5.32 19.43 0.68
N LEU A 129 -5.32 19.19 1.99
CA LEU A 129 -4.97 17.91 2.60
C LEU A 129 -6.04 16.85 2.32
N MET A 130 -7.33 17.21 2.42
CA MET A 130 -8.44 16.33 2.07
C MET A 130 -8.41 15.90 0.60
N LYS A 131 -8.09 16.83 -0.30
CA LYS A 131 -7.94 16.53 -1.73
C LYS A 131 -6.81 15.54 -1.99
N SER A 132 -5.67 15.69 -1.29
CA SER A 132 -4.54 14.76 -1.45
C SER A 132 -4.82 13.38 -0.84
N PHE A 133 -5.52 13.29 0.29
CA PHE A 133 -5.95 11.99 0.84
C PHE A 133 -6.93 11.26 -0.08
N LYS A 134 -7.87 11.99 -0.67
CA LYS A 134 -8.84 11.40 -1.59
C LYS A 134 -8.18 10.89 -2.87
N SER A 135 -7.17 11.61 -3.40
CA SER A 135 -6.43 11.14 -4.56
C SER A 135 -5.62 9.87 -4.28
N LEU A 136 -5.03 9.75 -3.08
CA LEU A 136 -4.34 8.53 -2.64
C LEU A 136 -5.31 7.34 -2.58
N GLY A 137 -6.44 7.48 -1.88
CA GLY A 137 -7.40 6.39 -1.74
C GLY A 137 -8.04 5.95 -3.07
N SER A 138 -8.16 6.84 -4.05
CA SER A 138 -8.62 6.46 -5.40
C SER A 138 -7.55 5.74 -6.23
N ALA A 139 -6.27 6.02 -5.97
CA ALA A 139 -5.15 5.43 -6.70
C ALA A 139 -4.87 3.99 -6.24
N ASP A 140 -4.99 3.67 -4.95
CA ASP A 140 -4.88 2.28 -4.47
C ASP A 140 -5.92 1.34 -5.12
N GLY A 141 -7.15 1.84 -5.27
CA GLY A 141 -8.21 1.11 -5.98
C GLY A 141 -7.90 0.89 -7.46
N PHE A 142 -7.06 1.74 -8.06
CA PHE A 142 -6.57 1.55 -9.42
C PHE A 142 -5.42 0.54 -9.50
N HIS A 143 -4.53 0.51 -8.50
CA HIS A 143 -3.48 -0.52 -8.38
C HIS A 143 -4.10 -1.91 -8.27
N LEU A 144 -5.04 -2.08 -7.33
CA LEU A 144 -5.73 -3.35 -7.12
C LEU A 144 -6.41 -3.84 -8.40
N ARG A 145 -7.22 -2.99 -9.06
CA ARG A 145 -7.87 -3.35 -10.33
C ARG A 145 -6.87 -3.71 -11.42
N SER A 146 -5.79 -2.94 -11.56
CA SER A 146 -4.76 -3.21 -12.56
C SER A 146 -4.09 -4.57 -12.34
N LEU A 147 -3.82 -4.92 -11.09
CA LEU A 147 -3.25 -6.22 -10.71
C LEU A 147 -4.26 -7.36 -10.93
N GLU A 148 -5.54 -7.15 -10.60
CA GLU A 148 -6.61 -8.12 -10.84
C GLU A 148 -6.81 -8.40 -12.33
N GLU A 149 -6.85 -7.35 -13.16
CA GLU A 149 -6.95 -7.46 -14.62
C GLU A 149 -5.75 -8.21 -15.20
N PHE A 150 -4.53 -7.90 -14.74
CA PHE A 150 -3.33 -8.60 -15.15
C PHE A 150 -3.36 -10.08 -14.72
N ALA A 151 -3.72 -10.34 -13.46
CA ALA A 151 -3.84 -11.69 -12.91
C ALA A 151 -4.89 -12.51 -13.67
N ALA A 152 -6.02 -11.92 -14.03
CA ALA A 152 -7.07 -12.55 -14.85
C ALA A 152 -6.53 -12.93 -16.22
N LYS A 153 -5.87 -11.99 -16.91
CA LYS A 153 -5.29 -12.20 -18.25
C LYS A 153 -4.25 -13.32 -18.26
N ARG A 154 -3.50 -13.48 -17.16
CA ARG A 154 -2.45 -14.49 -17.00
C ARG A 154 -2.95 -15.82 -16.42
N GLY A 155 -4.22 -15.91 -16.00
CA GLY A 155 -4.80 -17.11 -15.41
C GLY A 155 -4.42 -17.36 -13.94
N PHE A 156 -3.91 -16.34 -13.24
CA PHE A 156 -3.46 -16.46 -11.84
C PHE A 156 -4.61 -16.44 -10.81
N LEU A 157 -5.80 -15.98 -11.21
CA LEU A 157 -6.95 -15.81 -10.30
C LEU A 157 -7.63 -17.13 -9.87
N ALA A 158 -7.42 -18.23 -10.58
CA ALA A 158 -7.97 -19.53 -10.19
C ALA A 158 -7.40 -20.08 -8.86
N ALA A 159 -6.27 -19.52 -8.39
CA ALA A 159 -5.61 -19.91 -7.14
C ALA A 159 -5.66 -18.83 -6.04
N ALA A 160 -6.24 -17.66 -6.30
CA ALA A 160 -6.25 -16.54 -5.35
C ALA A 160 -7.45 -16.54 -4.38
N MET A 161 -8.54 -17.25 -4.71
CA MET A 161 -9.75 -17.29 -3.87
C MET A 161 -9.71 -18.31 -2.72
N GLU A 162 -8.70 -19.20 -2.65
CA GLU A 162 -8.58 -20.16 -1.55
C GLU A 162 -7.89 -19.58 -0.29
N VAL A 163 -7.14 -18.48 -0.41
CA VAL A 163 -6.33 -17.93 0.70
C VAL A 163 -7.15 -16.99 1.62
N SER A 164 -8.36 -16.60 1.23
CA SER A 164 -9.22 -15.69 2.00
C SER A 164 -10.06 -16.35 3.10
N ARG A 165 -9.86 -17.64 3.40
CA ARG A 165 -10.45 -18.24 4.61
C ARG A 165 -9.43 -18.27 5.73
N PRO A 166 -9.57 -17.45 6.79
CA PRO A 166 -8.88 -17.76 8.04
C PRO A 166 -9.43 -19.10 8.52
N THR A 167 -8.59 -20.13 8.49
CA THR A 167 -8.80 -21.39 9.21
C THR A 167 -8.78 -21.06 10.70
N LEU A 168 -9.90 -20.60 11.23
CA LEU A 168 -10.19 -20.73 12.65
C LEU A 168 -10.35 -22.22 12.91
N ALA A 169 -9.28 -22.84 13.41
CA ALA A 169 -9.37 -24.18 13.97
C ALA A 169 -10.44 -24.19 15.06
N PRO A 170 -11.34 -25.19 15.11
CA PRO A 170 -12.18 -25.37 16.28
C PRO A 170 -11.27 -25.67 17.46
N SER A 171 -11.32 -24.82 18.48
CA SER A 171 -10.67 -25.12 19.75
C SER A 171 -11.36 -26.32 20.41
N PRO A 172 -10.61 -27.22 21.06
CA PRO A 172 -11.16 -28.37 21.76
C PRO A 172 -12.01 -27.98 22.97
#